data_AF-A0A3M5X8B1-F1
#
_entry.id   AF-A0A3M5X8B1-F1
#
_cell.length_a   1.000
_cell.length_b   1.000
_cell.length_c   1.000
_cell.angle_alpha   90.00
_cell.angle_beta   90.00
_cell.angle_gamma   90.00
#
_symmetry.space_group_name_H-M   'P 1'
#
loop_
_entity.id
_entity.type
_entity.pdbx_description
1 polymer ?
#
loop_
_entity_poly.entity_id
_entity_poly.type
_entity_poly.pdbx_seq_one_letter_code
_entity_poly.pdbx_strand_id
1 'polypeptide(L)' 'MAEAEAAQDGAAQARLHSELDSADGYTADARARKLLAGLGFTNEQMERQVGSFSGGWRMRLNLAQALMCPSDLLLLDEP' A
#
# COMPACT_ATOMS: atom_id res chain seq x y z
N MET A 1 -1.52 -0.49 17.63
CA MET A 1 -1.94 -1.79 18.20
C MET A 1 -1.04 -2.19 19.36
N ALA A 2 0.29 -2.29 19.19
CA ALA A 2 1.21 -2.72 20.25
C ALA A 2 1.13 -1.89 21.55
N GLU A 3 0.97 -0.56 21.47
CA GLU A 3 0.83 0.30 22.65
C GLU A 3 -0.55 0.16 23.34
N ALA A 4 -1.61 -0.16 22.58
CA ALA A 4 -2.96 -0.35 23.11
C ALA A 4 -3.13 -1.74 23.77
N GLU A 5 -2.44 -2.76 23.25
CA GLU A 5 -2.31 -4.08 23.88
C GLU A 5 -1.62 -4.00 25.25
N ALA A 6 -0.56 -3.21 25.36
CA ALA A 6 0.15 -3.00 26.62
C ALA A 6 -0.69 -2.27 27.68
N ALA A 7 -1.64 -1.42 27.27
CA ALA A 7 -2.51 -0.66 28.17
C ALA A 7 -3.81 -1.38 28.56
N GLN A 8 -4.07 -2.59 28.03
CA GLN A 8 -5.36 -3.30 28.14
C GLN A 8 -6.58 -2.44 27.75
N ASP A 9 -6.39 -1.50 26.82
CA ASP A 9 -7.45 -0.62 26.35
C ASP A 9 -8.19 -1.27 25.17
N GLY A 10 -9.16 -2.10 25.51
CA GLY A 10 -10.00 -2.80 24.53
C GLY A 10 -10.79 -1.86 23.62
N ALA A 11 -11.12 -0.64 24.07
CA ALA A 11 -11.81 0.34 23.24
C ALA A 11 -10.88 0.95 22.19
N ALA A 12 -9.63 1.25 22.55
CA ALA A 12 -8.61 1.68 21.60
C ALA A 12 -8.27 0.59 20.59
N GLN A 13 -8.19 -0.68 21.01
CA GLN A 13 -8.02 -1.81 20.09
C GLN A 13 -9.18 -1.95 19.10
N ALA A 14 -10.42 -1.94 19.59
CA ALA A 14 -11.60 -2.05 18.74
C ALA A 14 -11.68 -0.92 17.70
N ARG A 15 -11.35 0.32 18.10
CA ARG A 15 -11.27 1.46 17.18
C ARG A 15 -10.20 1.24 16.09
N LEU A 16 -8.98 0.85 16.47
CA LEU A 16 -7.89 0.60 15.51
C LEU A 16 -8.22 -0.54 14.54
N HIS A 17 -8.88 -1.61 15.01
CA HIS A 17 -9.36 -2.69 14.14
C HIS A 17 -10.44 -2.20 13.18
N SER A 18 -11.40 -1.41 13.66
CA SER A 18 -12.45 -0.83 12.81
C SER A 18 -11.88 0.12 11.77
N GLU A 19 -10.88 0.93 12.12
CA GLU A 19 -10.17 1.82 11.19
C GLU A 19 -9.41 1.01 10.12
N LEU A 20 -8.71 -0.05 10.52
CA LEU A 20 -7.99 -0.93 9.60
C LEU A 20 -8.95 -1.65 8.63
N ASP A 21 -10.07 -2.12 9.14
CA ASP A 21 -11.10 -2.79 8.34
C ASP A 21 -11.74 -1.82 7.34
N SER A 22 -12.08 -0.60 7.79
CA SER A 22 -12.63 0.45 6.91
C SER A 22 -11.66 0.91 5.80
N ALA A 23 -10.36 0.73 6.01
CA ALA A 23 -9.32 1.03 5.01
C ALA A 23 -9.02 -0.17 4.08
N ASP A 24 -9.79 -1.26 4.18
CA ASP A 24 -9.51 -2.53 3.51
C ASP A 24 -8.06 -3.01 3.79
N GLY A 25 -7.55 -2.74 4.99
CA GLY A 25 -6.15 -2.94 5.35
C GLY A 25 -5.72 -4.41 5.26
N TYR A 26 -6.63 -5.34 5.55
CA TYR A 26 -6.39 -6.78 5.44
C TYR A 26 -6.15 -7.25 3.99
N THR A 27 -6.67 -6.52 2.99
CA THR A 27 -6.50 -6.87 1.58
C THR A 27 -5.41 -6.05 0.88
N ALA A 28 -4.76 -5.12 1.60
CA ALA A 28 -3.83 -4.16 1.03
C ALA A 28 -2.66 -4.82 0.29
N ASP A 29 -2.06 -5.88 0.85
CA ASP A 29 -0.95 -6.60 0.20
C ASP A 29 -1.38 -7.26 -1.11
N ALA A 30 -2.51 -7.97 -1.10
CA ALA A 30 -3.06 -8.62 -2.29
C ALA A 30 -3.40 -7.61 -3.39
N ARG A 31 -3.98 -6.46 -3.01
CA ARG A 31 -4.27 -5.36 -3.95
C ARG A 31 -2.99 -4.76 -4.52
N ALA A 32 -1.99 -4.48 -3.68
CA ALA A 32 -0.70 -3.95 -4.10
C ALA A 32 0.01 -4.90 -5.08
N ARG A 33 0.08 -6.20 -4.77
CA ARG A 33 0.69 -7.21 -5.66
C ARG A 33 -0.04 -7.30 -7.00
N LYS A 34 -1.37 -7.31 -7.00
CA LYS A 34 -2.18 -7.32 -8.23
C LYS A 34 -1.92 -6.09 -9.09
N LEU A 35 -1.81 -4.92 -8.46
CA LEU A 35 -1.56 -3.66 -9.14
C LEU A 35 -0.15 -3.61 -9.74
N LEU A 36 0.86 -3.98 -8.96
CA LEU A 36 2.26 -4.05 -9.41
C LEU A 36 2.42 -5.05 -10.56
N ALA A 37 1.76 -6.21 -10.51
CA ALA A 37 1.74 -7.16 -11.61
C ALA A 37 1.16 -6.54 -12.90
N GLY A 38 0.09 -5.76 -12.79
CA GLY A 38 -0.50 -5.02 -13.92
C GLY A 38 0.43 -3.95 -14.53
N LEU A 39 1.37 -3.42 -13.74
CA LEU A 39 2.39 -2.48 -14.19
C LEU A 39 3.67 -3.16 -14.72
N GLY A 40 3.71 -4.49 -14.70
CA GLY A 40 4.79 -5.32 -15.25
C GLY A 40 5.84 -5.79 -14.24
N PHE A 41 5.63 -5.58 -12.94
CA PHE A 41 6.57 -6.09 -11.92
C PHE A 41 6.46 -7.61 -11.78
N THR A 42 7.60 -8.28 -11.65
CA THR A 42 7.66 -9.71 -11.31
C THR A 42 7.57 -9.92 -9.79
N ASN A 43 7.22 -11.13 -9.35
CA ASN A 43 7.18 -11.47 -7.92
C ASN A 43 8.54 -11.22 -7.23
N GLU A 44 9.66 -11.56 -7.88
CA GLU A 44 10.99 -11.28 -7.34
C GLU A 44 11.26 -9.79 -7.21
N GLN A 45 10.76 -8.96 -8.14
CA GLN A 45 10.91 -7.51 -8.05
C GLN A 45 10.11 -6.92 -6.89
N MET A 46 8.96 -7.50 -6.52
CA MET A 46 8.13 -7.00 -5.41
C MET A 46 8.81 -7.14 -4.04
N GLU A 47 9.82 -8.00 -3.92
CA GLU A 47 10.60 -8.18 -2.68
C GLU A 47 11.90 -7.37 -2.65
N ARG A 48 12.23 -6.69 -3.74
CA ARG A 48 13.47 -5.90 -3.85
C ARG A 48 13.32 -4.51 -3.24
N GLN A 49 14.42 -4.02 -2.67
CA GLN A 49 14.49 -2.63 -2.20
C GLN A 49 14.28 -1.63 -3.34
N VAL A 50 13.48 -0.60 -3.06
CA VAL A 50 13.12 0.47 -4.02
C VAL A 50 14.36 1.16 -4.62
N GLY A 51 15.42 1.34 -3.81
CA GLY A 51 16.68 1.94 -4.25
C GLY A 51 17.39 1.18 -5.38
N SER A 52 17.10 -0.10 -5.57
CA SER A 52 17.72 -0.93 -6.60
C SER A 52 17.10 -0.80 -8.00
N PHE A 53 15.98 -0.08 -8.12
CA PHE A 53 15.29 0.14 -9.40
C PHE A 53 15.84 1.34 -10.16
N SER A 54 15.80 1.27 -11.50
CA SER A 54 16.10 2.40 -12.38
C SER A 54 15.02 3.49 -12.28
N GLY A 55 15.31 4.69 -12.82
CA GLY A 55 14.38 5.83 -12.78
C GLY A 55 12.98 5.51 -13.31
N GLY A 56 12.87 4.84 -14.46
CA GLY A 56 11.57 4.47 -15.03
C GLY A 56 10.78 3.46 -14.19
N TRP A 57 11.46 2.55 -13.50
CA TRP A 57 10.80 1.63 -12.57
C TRP A 57 10.35 2.33 -11.28
N ARG A 58 11.12 3.31 -10.80
CA ARG A 58 10.70 4.17 -9.68
C ARG A 58 9.49 5.01 -10.05
N MET A 59 9.41 5.54 -11.27
CA MET A 59 8.21 6.23 -11.77
C MET A 59 6.98 5.32 -11.76
N ARG A 60 7.11 4.08 -12.26
CA ARG A 60 6.01 3.09 -12.20
C ARG A 60 5.62 2.75 -10.76
N LEU A 61 6.58 2.69 -9.84
CA LEU A 61 6.28 2.47 -8.42
C LEU A 61 5.52 3.65 -7.80
N ASN A 62 5.89 4.89 -8.16
CA ASN A 62 5.17 6.09 -7.73
C ASN A 62 3.74 6.11 -8.27
N LEU A 63 3.56 5.73 -9.54
CA LEU A 63 2.23 5.54 -10.12
C LEU A 63 1.44 4.47 -9.35
N ALA A 64 2.08 3.34 -9.01
CA ALA A 64 1.45 2.29 -8.22
C ALA A 64 0.97 2.81 -6.85
N GLN A 65 1.81 3.60 -6.18
CA GLN A 65 1.47 4.23 -4.91
C GLN A 65 0.29 5.19 -5.05
N ALA A 66 0.27 6.02 -6.10
CA ALA A 66 -0.82 6.95 -6.36
C ALA A 66 -2.14 6.22 -6.61
N LEU A 67 -2.12 5.11 -7.36
CA LEU A 67 -3.30 4.29 -7.64
C LEU A 67 -3.80 3.48 -6.45
N MET A 68 -2.94 3.20 -5.47
CA MET A 68 -3.33 2.53 -4.21
C MET A 68 -4.10 3.46 -3.26
N CYS A 69 -3.92 4.78 -3.42
CA CYS A 69 -4.68 5.77 -2.65
C CYS A 69 -6.07 5.95 -3.26
N PRO A 70 -7.16 5.80 -2.47
CA PRO A 70 -8.49 6.14 -2.94
C PRO A 70 -8.53 7.61 -3.33
N SER A 71 -8.74 7.87 -4.61
CA SER A 71 -8.74 9.21 -5.20
C SER A 71 -9.85 9.31 -6.24
N ASP A 72 -10.66 10.37 -6.15
CA ASP A 72 -11.77 10.62 -7.10
C ASP A 72 -11.25 11.18 -8.44
N LEU A 73 -10.07 11.81 -8.43
CA LEU A 73 -9.38 12.36 -9.60
C LEU A 73 -7.87 12.20 -9.44
N LEU A 74 -7.23 11.63 -10.45
CA LEU A 74 -5.77 11.49 -10.54
C LEU A 74 -5.27 12.29 -11.76
N LEU A 75 -4.46 13.31 -11.50
CA LEU A 75 -3.76 14.08 -12.54
C LEU A 75 -2.34 13.55 -12.67
N LEU A 76 -2.04 12.93 -13.81
CA LEU A 76 -0.71 12.45 -14.17
C LEU A 76 -0.13 13.41 -15.20
N ASP A 77 0.94 14.09 -14.83
CA ASP A 77 1.74 14.89 -15.77
C ASP A 77 2.85 13.99 -16.30
N GLU A 78 2.78 13.66 -17.59
CA GLU A 78 3.58 12.72 -18.41
C GLU A 78 4.19 11.46 -17.74
N PRO A 79 3.91 10.24 -18.24
CA PRO A 79 4.54 9.00 -17.75
C PRO A 79 6.01 8.82 -18.15
#